data_AF-A0AAP5QFI1-F1
#
_entry.id   AF-A0AAP5QFI1-F1
#
_cell.length_a   1.000
_cell.length_b   1.000
_cell.length_c   1.000
_cell.angle_alpha   90.00
_cell.angle_beta   90.00
_cell.angle_gamma   90.00
#
_symmetry.space_group_name_H-M   'P 1'
#
loop_
_entity.id
_entity.type
_entity.pdbx_description
1 polymer ?
#
loop_
_entity_poly.entity_id
_entity_poly.type
_entity_poly.pdbx_seq_one_letter_code
_entity_poly.pdbx_strand_id
1 'polypeptide(L)' 'MNRKRILRFGLMIFQTSGLDQETLVHIVRARKRYSTHFRAAALRNLICDAPLAVTGGRPFAERRRRVRRHYGV' A
#
# COMPACT_ATOMS: atom_id res chain seq x y z
N MET A 1 -0.59 -12.53 19.45
CA MET A 1 -0.88 -12.00 18.10
C MET A 1 -2.28 -12.49 17.66
N ASN A 2 -3.25 -11.60 17.43
CA ASN A 2 -4.66 -11.99 17.25
C ASN A 2 -4.93 -12.46 15.80
N ARG A 3 -5.13 -13.78 15.60
CA ARG A 3 -5.38 -14.41 14.29
C ARG A 3 -6.48 -13.72 13.47
N LYS A 4 -7.57 -13.30 14.10
CA LYS A 4 -8.68 -12.61 13.43
C LYS A 4 -8.24 -11.29 12.78
N ARG A 5 -7.32 -10.56 13.42
CA ARG A 5 -6.79 -9.29 12.90
C ARG A 5 -5.87 -9.52 11.70
N ILE A 6 -5.03 -10.55 11.74
CA ILE A 6 -4.14 -10.92 10.61
C ILE A 6 -4.98 -11.30 9.39
N LEU A 7 -5.98 -12.16 9.57
CA LEU A 7 -6.86 -12.59 8.48
C LEU A 7 -7.60 -11.40 7.87
N ARG A 8 -8.14 -10.49 8.69
CA ARG A 8 -8.82 -9.29 8.20
C ARG A 8 -7.89 -8.39 7.40
N PHE A 9 -6.66 -8.19 7.85
CA PHE A 9 -5.68 -7.40 7.12
C PHE A 9 -5.25 -8.09 5.81
N GLY A 10 -5.05 -9.41 5.82
CA GLY A 10 -4.78 -10.20 4.63
C GLY A 10 -5.89 -10.08 3.58
N LEU A 11 -7.15 -10.10 4.02
CA LEU A 11 -8.30 -9.88 3.13
C LEU A 11 -8.27 -8.47 2.50
N MET A 12 -7.92 -7.43 3.26
CA MET A 12 -7.79 -6.08 2.71
C MET A 12 -6.67 -5.97 1.67
N ILE A 13 -5.55 -6.69 1.88
CA ILE A 13 -4.47 -6.78 0.89
C ILE A 13 -4.98 -7.44 -0.39
N PHE A 14 -5.71 -8.55 -0.28
CA PHE A 14 -6.30 -9.24 -1.42
C PHE A 14 -7.32 -8.37 -2.18
N GLN A 15 -8.19 -7.67 -1.45
CA GLN A 15 -9.16 -6.74 -2.07
C GLN A 15 -8.48 -5.60 -2.84
N THR A 16 -7.30 -5.18 -2.41
CA THR A 16 -6.56 -4.09 -3.04
C THR A 16 -5.53 -4.56 -4.06
N SER A 17 -5.30 -5.87 -4.25
CA SER A 17 -4.24 -6.36 -5.15
C SER A 17 -4.63 -6.37 -6.63
N GLY A 18 -5.92 -6.32 -6.95
CA GLY A 18 -6.41 -6.23 -8.32
C GLY A 18 -6.67 -4.80 -8.81
N LEU A 19 -6.34 -3.79 -8.00
CA LEU A 19 -6.58 -2.38 -8.33
C LEU A 19 -5.39 -1.82 -9.11
N ASP A 20 -5.69 -0.91 -10.03
CA ASP A 20 -4.67 -0.16 -10.76
C ASP A 20 -3.95 0.83 -9.83
N GLN A 21 -2.78 1.29 -10.30
CA GLN A 21 -1.90 2.16 -9.53
C GLN A 21 -2.56 3.49 -9.14
N GLU A 22 -3.38 4.09 -10.01
CA GLU A 22 -4.03 5.37 -9.72
C GLU A 22 -5.09 5.20 -8.63
N THR A 23 -5.88 4.14 -8.71
CA THR A 23 -6.85 3.79 -7.65
C THR A 23 -6.16 3.55 -6.32
N LEU A 24 -5.04 2.82 -6.30
CA LEU A 24 -4.26 2.61 -5.08
C LEU A 24 -3.79 3.94 -4.47
N VAL A 25 -3.25 4.85 -5.29
CA VAL A 25 -2.85 6.19 -4.85
C VAL A 25 -4.05 6.97 -4.29
N HIS A 26 -5.20 6.92 -4.96
CA HIS A 26 -6.42 7.58 -4.51
C HIS A 26 -6.85 7.07 -3.12
N ILE A 27 -6.88 5.76 -2.92
CA ILE A 27 -7.22 5.13 -1.63
C ILE A 27 -6.24 5.59 -0.53
N VAL A 28 -4.94 5.58 -0.82
CA VAL A 28 -3.92 5.99 0.17
C VAL A 28 -4.09 7.46 0.56
N ARG A 29 -4.46 8.35 -0.37
CA ARG A 29 -4.71 9.78 -0.12
C ARG A 29 -6.02 10.06 0.61
N ALA A 30 -7.06 9.25 0.40
CA ALA A 30 -8.40 9.49 0.93
C ALA A 30 -8.54 9.21 2.44
N ARG A 31 -7.94 10.07 3.26
CA ARG A 31 -7.80 9.89 4.73
C ARG A 31 -9.12 9.75 5.48
N LYS A 32 -10.20 10.38 4.99
CA LYS A 32 -11.52 10.39 5.64
C LYS A 32 -12.46 9.30 5.14
N ARG A 33 -12.16 8.65 3.99
CA ARG A 33 -13.06 7.67 3.35
C ARG A 33 -12.73 6.22 3.71
N TYR A 34 -11.45 5.94 4.02
CA TYR A 34 -10.98 4.58 4.27
C TYR A 34 -10.31 4.46 5.63
N SER A 35 -10.48 3.29 6.25
CA SER A 35 -9.79 2.96 7.49
C SER A 35 -8.26 2.96 7.31
N THR A 36 -7.53 3.24 8.38
CA THR A 36 -6.05 3.24 8.38
C THR A 36 -5.47 1.90 7.89
N HIS A 37 -6.12 0.79 8.23
CA HIS A 37 -5.69 -0.56 7.83
C HIS A 37 -5.89 -0.79 6.33
N PHE A 38 -7.02 -0.36 5.78
CA PHE A 38 -7.31 -0.47 4.35
C PHE A 38 -6.33 0.38 3.52
N ARG A 39 -6.03 1.61 3.99
CA ARG A 39 -5.01 2.47 3.39
C ARG A 39 -3.61 1.87 3.46
N ALA A 40 -3.27 1.20 4.56
CA ALA A 40 -2.00 0.50 4.70
C ALA A 40 -1.90 -0.71 3.75
N ALA A 41 -3.00 -1.43 3.52
CA ALA A 41 -3.06 -2.51 2.54
C ALA A 41 -2.84 -1.99 1.10
N ALA A 42 -3.55 -0.91 0.72
CA ALA A 42 -3.35 -0.26 -0.58
C ALA A 42 -1.90 0.24 -0.76
N LEU A 43 -1.33 0.88 0.27
CA LEU A 43 0.06 1.33 0.24
C LEU A 43 1.04 0.16 0.09
N ARG A 44 0.77 -0.99 0.72
CA ARG A 44 1.62 -2.17 0.57
C ARG A 44 1.66 -2.63 -0.88
N ASN A 45 0.51 -2.75 -1.53
CA ASN A 45 0.44 -3.19 -2.92
C ASN A 45 1.09 -2.16 -3.85
N LEU A 46 0.84 -0.86 -3.63
CA LEU A 46 1.53 0.22 -4.35
C LEU A 46 3.07 0.13 -4.26
N ILE A 47 3.62 -0.33 -3.12
CA ILE A 47 5.07 -0.54 -2.96
C ILE A 47 5.55 -1.80 -3.69
N CYS A 48 4.75 -2.86 -3.70
CA CYS A 48 5.04 -4.11 -4.41
C CYS A 48 5.05 -3.90 -5.92
N ASP A 49 4.12 -3.10 -6.44
CA ASP A 49 3.94 -2.86 -7.87
C ASP A 49 4.84 -1.72 -8.40
N ALA A 50 5.44 -0.93 -7.50
CA ALA A 50 6.29 0.18 -7.88
C ALA A 50 7.52 -0.28 -8.70
N PRO A 51 7.85 0.43 -9.79
CA PRO A 51 8.93 0.02 -10.68
C PRO A 51 10.29 0.05 -9.96
N LEU A 52 11.23 -0.79 -10.42
CA LEU A 52 12.60 -0.85 -9.91
C LEU A 52 13.31 0.50 -9.97
N ALA A 53 13.00 1.34 -10.97
CA ALA A 53 13.51 2.71 -11.07
C ALA A 53 13.17 3.58 -9.83
N VAL A 54 12.01 3.36 -9.22
CA VAL A 54 11.56 4.08 -8.02
C VAL A 54 12.10 3.43 -6.75
N THR A 55 12.07 2.09 -6.68
CA THR A 55 12.42 1.35 -5.46
C THR A 55 13.93 1.16 -5.29
N GLY A 56 14.68 1.07 -6.39
CA GLY A 56 16.15 0.95 -6.42
C GLY A 56 16.70 -0.26 -5.69
N GLY A 57 15.95 -1.37 -5.62
CA GLY A 57 16.36 -2.59 -4.92
C GLY A 57 16.50 -2.46 -3.39
N ARG A 58 15.98 -1.38 -2.80
CA ARG A 58 16.21 -1.07 -1.38
C ARG A 58 15.40 -1.97 -0.42
N PRO A 59 15.77 -2.02 0.87
CA PRO A 59 14.96 -2.66 1.90
C PRO A 59 13.55 -2.05 1.98
N PHE A 60 12.56 -2.82 2.45
CA PHE A 60 11.15 -2.43 2.40
C PHE A 60 10.84 -1.06 3.02
N ALA A 61 11.47 -0.74 4.15
CA ALA A 61 11.27 0.56 4.82
C ALA A 61 11.71 1.74 3.94
N GLU A 62 12.81 1.59 3.21
CA GLU A 62 13.28 2.60 2.25
C GLU A 62 12.42 2.65 0.99
N ARG A 63 12.04 1.49 0.44
CA ARG A 63 11.10 1.41 -0.69
C ARG A 63 9.82 2.17 -0.38
N ARG A 64 9.24 1.93 0.80
CA ARG A 64 8.05 2.65 1.26
C ARG A 64 8.25 4.16 1.24
N ARG A 65 9.37 4.67 1.76
CA ARG A 65 9.65 6.12 1.77
C ARG A 65 9.78 6.69 0.36
N ARG A 66 10.48 6.00 -0.53
CA ARG A 66 10.66 6.42 -1.93
C ARG A 66 9.35 6.42 -2.71
N VAL A 67 8.57 5.36 -2.58
CA VAL A 67 7.24 5.22 -3.21
C VAL A 67 6.30 6.32 -2.73
N ARG A 68 6.27 6.60 -1.42
CA ARG A 68 5.49 7.71 -0.86
C ARG A 68 5.92 9.07 -1.41
N ARG A 69 7.23 9.30 -1.56
CA ARG A 69 7.76 10.53 -2.16
C ARG A 69 7.39 10.63 -3.64
N HIS A 70 7.53 9.55 -4.40
CA HIS A 70 7.25 9.51 -5.83
C HIS A 70 5.77 9.77 -6.14
N TYR A 71 4.86 9.11 -5.42
CA TYR A 71 3.41 9.29 -5.61
C TYR A 71 2.81 10.42 -4.76
N GLY A 72 3.59 11.11 -3.93
CA GLY A 72 3.10 12.18 -3.05
C GLY A 72 1.99 11.73 -2.09
N VAL A 73 2.23 10.66 -1.31
CA VAL A 73 1.24 10.07 -0.37
C VAL A 73 1.73 9.86 1.06
#